data_AF-I3T1N7-F1
#
_entry.id   AF-I3T1N7-F1
#
_cell.length_a   1.000
_cell.length_b   1.000
_cell.length_c   1.000
_cell.angle_alpha   90.00
_cell.angle_beta   90.00
_cell.angle_gamma   90.00
#
_symmetry.space_group_name_H-M   'P 1'
#
loop_
_entity.id
_entity.type
_entity.pdbx_description
1 polymer ?
#
loop_
_entity_poly.entity_id
_entity_poly.type
_entity_poly.pdbx_seq_one_letter_code
_entity_poly.pdbx_strand_id
1 'polypeptide(L)'
;MRKTIIIVSSFAIHIILLASIPFTSSQSNDLIDQICKKTPFYDLCSSILNSNPLAPKTDFKGVALVMVNNILTNASDTLNYIESLIKKTTDREMEKALAFCAESYIPVVKYTLPQAADAINQNRFGFASYCISDAVKEVNSCNKKFSGVGMSPLGDRNGIVQKLVDVASAIIKQLLKGLICYLLNLTSFSLV
;
A
#
# COMPACT_ATOMS: atom_id res chain seq x y z
N MET A 1 25.69 68.61 -15.72
CA MET A 1 24.75 67.47 -15.89
C MET A 1 25.54 66.24 -16.29
N ARG A 2 25.82 65.32 -15.35
CA ARG A 2 26.53 64.05 -15.62
C ARG A 2 25.48 62.97 -15.92
N LYS A 3 25.50 62.40 -17.12
CA LYS A 3 24.75 61.17 -17.43
C LYS A 3 25.61 59.99 -17.01
N THR A 4 25.26 59.37 -15.88
CA THR A 4 25.92 58.18 -15.36
C THR A 4 25.59 57.00 -16.27
N ILE A 5 26.58 56.49 -17.00
CA ILE A 5 26.46 55.26 -17.79
C ILE A 5 26.51 54.09 -16.79
N ILE A 6 25.36 53.44 -16.59
CA ILE A 6 25.26 52.26 -15.74
C ILE A 6 25.69 51.05 -16.58
N ILE A 7 26.92 50.59 -16.35
CA ILE A 7 27.43 49.32 -16.88
C ILE A 7 26.77 48.22 -16.04
N VAL A 8 25.66 47.66 -16.51
CA VAL A 8 25.07 46.48 -15.88
C VAL A 8 25.94 45.28 -16.24
N SER A 9 26.68 44.78 -15.25
CA SER A 9 27.53 43.60 -15.37
C SER A 9 26.73 42.41 -15.92
N SER A 10 27.20 41.84 -17.04
CA SER A 10 26.63 40.70 -17.78
C SER A 10 26.28 39.49 -16.89
N PHE A 11 26.87 39.38 -15.70
CA PHE A 11 26.61 38.30 -14.75
C PHE A 11 25.22 38.33 -14.11
N ALA A 12 24.58 39.50 -13.96
CA ALA A 12 23.28 39.59 -13.28
C ALA A 12 22.11 39.08 -14.16
N ILE A 13 22.27 39.11 -15.48
CA ILE A 13 21.24 38.71 -16.45
C ILE A 13 21.13 37.18 -16.50
N HIS A 14 22.22 36.44 -16.25
CA HIS A 14 22.19 34.97 -16.22
C HIS A 14 21.52 34.39 -14.95
N ILE A 15 21.48 35.14 -13.84
CA ILE A 15 20.86 34.65 -12.60
C ILE A 15 19.33 34.72 -12.68
N ILE A 16 18.77 35.67 -13.42
CA ILE A 16 17.32 35.86 -13.53
C ILE A 16 16.66 34.79 -14.45
N LEU A 17 17.41 34.20 -15.38
CA LEU A 17 16.92 33.12 -16.26
C LEU A 17 16.80 31.74 -15.57
N LEU A 18 17.41 31.55 -14.40
CA LEU A 18 17.33 30.30 -13.63
C LEU A 18 16.12 30.25 -12.68
N ALA A 19 15.43 31.38 -12.47
CA ALA A 19 14.30 31.48 -11.54
C ALA A 19 12.92 31.21 -12.18
N SER A 20 12.89 30.88 -13.48
CA SER A 20 11.66 30.67 -14.26
C SER A 20 11.52 29.24 -14.77
N ILE A 21 11.94 28.24 -13.99
CA ILE A 21 11.53 26.86 -14.26
C ILE A 21 10.16 26.70 -13.59
N PRO A 22 9.05 26.60 -14.33
CA PRO A 22 7.81 26.15 -13.73
C PRO A 22 8.08 24.75 -13.17
N PHE A 23 8.01 24.61 -11.85
CA PHE A 23 8.07 23.31 -11.17
C PHE A 23 6.77 22.59 -11.50
N THR A 24 6.68 22.02 -12.69
CA THR A 24 5.58 21.14 -13.07
C THR A 24 5.64 19.94 -12.14
N SER A 25 4.60 19.77 -11.31
CA SER A 25 4.42 18.70 -10.32
C SER A 25 4.22 17.30 -10.94
N SER A 26 4.92 17.00 -12.03
CA SER A 26 4.78 15.78 -12.85
C SER A 26 5.48 14.55 -12.25
N GLN A 27 6.40 14.70 -11.29
CA GLN A 27 7.08 13.53 -10.68
C GLN A 27 6.12 12.66 -9.85
N SER A 28 5.04 13.25 -9.34
CA SER A 28 4.14 12.61 -8.38
C SER A 28 3.21 11.55 -9.02
N ASN A 29 2.69 11.84 -10.21
CA ASN A 29 1.90 10.87 -10.98
C ASN A 29 2.78 9.76 -11.57
N ASP A 30 4.04 10.08 -11.88
CA ASP A 30 4.99 9.12 -12.45
C ASP A 30 5.32 7.99 -11.45
N LEU A 31 5.52 8.30 -10.17
CA LEU A 31 5.79 7.28 -9.15
C LEU A 31 4.61 6.32 -8.92
N ILE A 32 3.39 6.86 -8.74
CA ILE A 32 2.19 6.04 -8.53
C ILE A 32 1.98 5.12 -9.73
N ASP A 33 2.09 5.66 -10.95
CA ASP A 33 1.96 4.89 -12.17
C ASP A 33 3.02 3.77 -12.28
N GLN A 34 4.29 4.09 -11.99
CA GLN A 34 5.38 3.11 -11.97
C GLN A 34 5.14 1.98 -10.97
N ILE A 35 4.61 2.29 -9.78
CA ILE A 35 4.29 1.30 -8.74
C ILE A 35 3.12 0.44 -9.19
N CYS A 36 2.00 1.05 -9.56
CA CYS A 36 0.76 0.35 -9.88
C CYS A 36 0.87 -0.48 -11.16
N LYS A 37 1.72 -0.10 -12.13
CA LYS A 37 2.02 -0.95 -13.31
C LYS A 37 2.65 -2.29 -12.94
N LYS A 38 3.26 -2.39 -11.75
CA LYS A 38 3.90 -3.59 -11.23
C LYS A 38 3.04 -4.31 -10.18
N THR A 39 1.77 -3.91 -10.01
CA THR A 39 0.81 -4.59 -9.14
C THR A 39 -0.24 -5.35 -9.94
N PRO A 40 -0.81 -6.44 -9.40
CA PRO A 40 -2.11 -6.89 -9.89
C PRO A 40 -3.13 -5.76 -9.65
N PHE A 41 -4.12 -5.60 -10.54
CA PHE A 41 -5.18 -4.58 -10.41
C PHE A 41 -4.69 -3.12 -10.41
N TYR A 42 -4.12 -2.67 -11.53
CA TYR A 42 -3.65 -1.29 -11.72
C TYR A 42 -4.68 -0.24 -11.29
N ASP A 43 -5.92 -0.35 -11.74
CA ASP A 43 -6.97 0.66 -11.47
C ASP A 43 -7.28 0.76 -9.97
N LEU A 44 -7.30 -0.38 -9.26
CA LEU A 44 -7.51 -0.40 -7.82
C LEU A 44 -6.36 0.30 -7.09
N CYS A 45 -5.12 -0.05 -7.44
CA CYS A 45 -3.92 0.58 -6.89
C CYS A 45 -3.94 2.10 -7.12
N SER A 46 -4.16 2.51 -8.37
CA SER A 46 -4.17 3.92 -8.77
C SER A 46 -5.27 4.69 -8.07
N SER A 47 -6.49 4.15 -8.01
CA SER A 47 -7.62 4.78 -7.33
C SER A 47 -7.33 5.00 -5.84
N ILE A 48 -6.82 3.99 -5.14
CA ILE A 48 -6.51 4.10 -3.71
C ILE A 48 -5.47 5.18 -3.47
N LEU A 49 -4.37 5.17 -4.23
CA LEU A 49 -3.27 6.11 -4.01
C LEU A 49 -3.63 7.55 -4.40
N ASN A 50 -4.41 7.74 -5.46
CA ASN A 50 -4.84 9.08 -5.87
C ASN A 50 -5.93 9.66 -4.97
N SER A 51 -6.78 8.81 -4.38
CA SER A 51 -7.83 9.23 -3.45
C SER A 51 -7.31 9.63 -2.06
N ASN A 52 -6.07 9.25 -1.72
CA ASN A 52 -5.53 9.48 -0.39
C ASN A 52 -4.66 10.77 -0.36
N PRO A 53 -5.12 11.86 0.28
CA PRO A 53 -4.36 13.11 0.35
C PRO A 53 -3.07 12.99 1.18
N LEU A 54 -2.95 11.94 2.00
CA LEU A 54 -1.79 11.62 2.81
C LEU A 54 -0.81 10.66 2.12
N ALA A 55 -1.13 10.13 0.93
CA ALA A 55 -0.18 9.33 0.18
C ALA A 55 1.01 10.22 -0.22
N PRO A 56 2.22 9.99 0.33
CA PRO A 56 3.37 10.75 -0.13
C PRO A 56 3.64 10.31 -1.55
N LYS A 57 3.29 11.19 -2.50
CA LYS A 57 3.37 10.91 -3.94
C LYS A 57 4.81 10.72 -4.45
N THR A 58 5.78 10.72 -3.54
CA THR A 58 7.21 10.59 -3.81
C THR A 58 7.90 9.52 -2.95
N ASP A 59 7.18 8.75 -2.12
CA ASP A 59 7.78 7.75 -1.23
C ASP A 59 7.11 6.37 -1.32
N PHE A 60 7.87 5.38 -1.79
CA PHE A 60 7.44 3.98 -1.85
C PHE A 60 7.00 3.42 -0.50
N LYS A 61 7.62 3.83 0.63
CA LYS A 61 7.21 3.36 1.95
C LYS A 61 5.85 3.90 2.31
N GLY A 62 5.63 5.20 2.15
CA GLY A 62 4.32 5.78 2.41
C GLY A 62 3.23 5.25 1.49
N VAL A 63 3.54 4.94 0.22
CA VAL A 63 2.63 4.20 -0.67
C VAL A 63 2.28 2.83 -0.10
N ALA A 64 3.27 2.08 0.39
CA ALA A 64 3.02 0.79 1.04
C ALA A 64 2.18 0.92 2.32
N LEU A 65 2.46 1.92 3.16
CA LEU A 65 1.68 2.20 4.39
C LEU A 65 0.22 2.55 4.07
N VAL A 66 -0.02 3.38 3.06
CA VAL A 66 -1.39 3.69 2.60
C VAL A 66 -2.13 2.43 2.20
N MET A 67 -1.47 1.52 1.47
CA MET A 67 -2.10 0.26 1.06
C MET A 67 -2.39 -0.65 2.26
N VAL A 68 -1.45 -0.80 3.20
CA VAL A 68 -1.66 -1.58 4.44
C VAL A 68 -2.81 -1.01 5.27
N ASN A 69 -2.89 0.31 5.41
CA ASN A 69 -3.99 0.95 6.14
C ASN A 69 -5.33 0.75 5.44
N ASN A 70 -5.37 0.79 4.10
CA ASN A 70 -6.59 0.51 3.34
C ASN A 70 -7.07 -0.94 3.52
N ILE A 71 -6.14 -1.91 3.55
CA ILE A 71 -6.46 -3.30 3.91
C ILE A 71 -7.03 -3.36 5.32
N LEU A 72 -6.39 -2.70 6.29
CA LEU A 72 -6.83 -2.70 7.69
C LEU A 72 -8.26 -2.17 7.85
N THR A 73 -8.61 -1.08 7.17
CA THR A 73 -9.98 -0.56 7.15
C THR A 73 -10.96 -1.60 6.61
N ASN A 74 -10.71 -2.16 5.41
CA ASN A 74 -11.62 -3.12 4.78
C ASN A 74 -11.72 -4.44 5.56
N ALA A 75 -10.61 -4.90 6.16
CA ALA A 75 -10.59 -6.10 7.00
C ALA A 75 -11.35 -5.88 8.31
N SER A 76 -11.22 -4.70 8.92
CA SER A 76 -11.97 -4.34 10.14
C SER A 76 -13.47 -4.27 9.87
N ASP A 77 -13.86 -3.62 8.76
CA ASP A 77 -15.26 -3.54 8.35
C ASP A 77 -15.84 -4.92 8.03
N THR A 78 -15.03 -5.80 7.43
CA THR A 78 -15.42 -7.18 7.14
C THR A 78 -15.59 -7.99 8.42
N LEU A 79 -14.68 -7.86 9.40
CA LEU A 79 -14.80 -8.49 10.71
C LEU A 79 -16.08 -8.05 11.43
N ASN A 80 -16.35 -6.75 11.49
CA ASN A 80 -17.58 -6.22 12.09
C ASN A 80 -18.85 -6.76 11.40
N TYR A 81 -18.80 -6.90 10.07
CA TYR A 81 -19.89 -7.48 9.30
C TYR A 81 -20.09 -8.97 9.62
N ILE A 82 -19.01 -9.75 9.70
CA ILE A 82 -19.05 -11.16 10.11
C ILE A 82 -19.71 -11.30 11.49
N GLU A 83 -19.26 -10.53 12.48
CA GLU A 83 -19.82 -10.54 13.84
C GLU A 83 -21.31 -10.17 13.86
N SER A 84 -21.75 -9.27 12.98
CA SER A 84 -23.17 -8.94 12.81
C SER A 84 -23.97 -10.12 12.25
N LEU A 85 -23.43 -10.84 11.27
CA LEU A 85 -24.08 -12.00 10.67
C LEU A 85 -24.21 -13.16 11.65
N ILE A 86 -23.18 -13.42 12.46
CA ILE A 86 -23.20 -14.46 13.51
C ILE A 86 -24.38 -14.23 14.46
N LYS A 87 -24.63 -12.98 14.88
CA LYS A 87 -25.74 -12.64 15.78
C LYS A 87 -27.14 -12.82 15.16
N LYS A 88 -27.24 -12.89 13.83
CA LYS A 88 -28.51 -12.91 13.08
C LYS A 88 -28.85 -14.26 12.48
N THR A 89 -27.85 -15.09 12.19
CA THR A 89 -28.08 -16.39 11.55
C THR A 89 -28.70 -17.37 12.53
N THR A 90 -29.62 -18.20 12.05
CA THR A 90 -30.15 -19.37 12.75
C THR A 90 -29.64 -20.68 12.16
N ASP A 91 -28.96 -20.61 11.00
CA ASP A 91 -28.31 -21.75 10.37
C ASP A 91 -26.97 -22.03 11.06
N ARG A 92 -26.84 -23.23 11.64
CA ARG A 92 -25.67 -23.66 12.41
C ARG A 92 -24.43 -23.87 11.55
N GLU A 93 -24.56 -24.33 10.32
CA GLU A 93 -23.39 -24.52 9.44
C GLU A 93 -22.89 -23.17 8.91
N MET A 94 -23.82 -22.25 8.63
CA MET A 94 -23.48 -20.86 8.34
C MET A 94 -22.80 -20.17 9.54
N GLU A 95 -23.33 -20.35 10.75
CA GLU A 95 -22.75 -19.81 11.98
C GLU A 95 -21.31 -20.29 12.19
N LYS A 96 -21.06 -21.61 12.04
CA LYS A 96 -19.70 -22.18 12.13
C LYS A 96 -18.75 -21.61 11.07
N ALA A 97 -19.24 -21.42 9.85
CA ALA A 97 -18.43 -20.84 8.77
C ALA A 97 -18.06 -19.38 9.06
N LEU A 98 -19.02 -18.59 9.55
CA LEU A 98 -18.80 -17.20 9.95
C LEU A 98 -17.88 -17.09 11.17
N ALA A 99 -18.05 -17.95 12.18
CA ALA A 99 -17.20 -17.96 13.37
C ALA A 99 -15.73 -18.25 13.00
N PHE A 100 -15.49 -19.23 12.14
CA PHE A 100 -14.15 -19.51 11.61
C PHE A 100 -13.57 -18.29 10.89
N CYS A 101 -14.37 -17.61 10.06
CA CYS A 101 -13.93 -16.38 9.41
C CYS A 101 -13.60 -15.26 10.40
N ALA A 102 -14.37 -15.10 11.47
CA ALA A 102 -14.05 -14.13 12.52
C ALA A 102 -12.70 -14.46 13.18
N GLU A 103 -12.47 -15.73 13.52
CA GLU A 103 -11.19 -16.20 14.07
C GLU A 103 -10.00 -15.93 13.13
N SER A 104 -10.18 -16.06 11.82
CA SER A 104 -9.17 -15.68 10.83
C SER A 104 -8.94 -14.17 10.73
N TYR A 105 -9.99 -13.36 10.78
CA TYR A 105 -9.88 -11.90 10.61
C TYR A 105 -9.39 -11.17 11.87
N ILE A 106 -9.69 -11.68 13.07
CA ILE A 106 -9.26 -11.06 14.34
C ILE A 106 -7.74 -10.83 14.40
N PRO A 107 -6.86 -11.84 14.20
CA PRO A 107 -5.43 -11.62 14.26
C PRO A 107 -4.94 -10.74 13.11
N VAL A 108 -5.53 -10.84 11.92
CA VAL A 108 -5.22 -9.98 10.77
C VAL A 108 -5.39 -8.51 11.13
N VAL A 109 -6.53 -8.17 11.73
CA VAL A 109 -6.88 -6.80 12.12
C VAL A 109 -6.08 -6.33 13.34
N LYS A 110 -6.00 -7.14 14.40
CA LYS A 110 -5.41 -6.71 15.68
C LYS A 110 -3.89 -6.71 15.69
N TYR A 111 -3.26 -7.59 14.91
CA TYR A 111 -1.83 -7.84 15.03
C TYR A 111 -1.13 -7.80 13.66
N THR A 112 -1.55 -8.61 12.70
CA THR A 112 -0.79 -8.83 11.46
C THR A 112 -0.61 -7.56 10.63
N LEU A 113 -1.69 -6.81 10.38
CA LEU A 113 -1.62 -5.57 9.58
C LEU A 113 -0.94 -4.41 10.33
N PRO A 114 -1.20 -4.17 11.63
CA PRO A 114 -0.42 -3.23 12.42
C PRO A 114 1.09 -3.55 12.41
N GLN A 115 1.46 -4.82 12.58
CA GLN A 115 2.85 -5.27 12.51
C GLN A 115 3.46 -5.06 11.12
N ALA A 116 2.70 -5.25 10.05
CA ALA A 116 3.15 -4.95 8.70
C ALA A 116 3.48 -3.46 8.53
N ALA A 117 2.62 -2.57 9.04
CA ALA A 117 2.84 -1.13 9.02
C ALA A 117 4.09 -0.72 9.80
N ASP A 118 4.25 -1.23 11.03
CA ASP A 118 5.44 -1.01 11.85
C ASP A 118 6.71 -1.53 11.18
N ALA A 119 6.64 -2.69 10.53
CA ALA A 119 7.75 -3.25 9.79
C ALA A 119 8.16 -2.37 8.60
N ILE A 120 7.19 -1.80 7.86
CA ILE A 120 7.47 -0.85 6.76
C ILE A 120 8.17 0.40 7.30
N ASN A 121 7.68 0.97 8.40
CA ASN A 121 8.29 2.13 9.06
C ASN A 121 9.75 1.85 9.47
N GLN A 122 10.03 0.64 9.94
CA GLN A 122 11.35 0.19 10.38
C GLN A 122 12.25 -0.32 9.25
N ASN A 123 11.86 -0.22 7.97
CA ASN A 123 12.56 -0.82 6.82
C ASN A 123 12.67 -2.37 6.86
N ARG A 124 11.89 -3.05 7.70
CA ARG A 124 11.87 -4.51 7.84
C ARG A 124 10.95 -5.13 6.80
N PHE A 125 11.19 -4.85 5.52
CA PHE A 125 10.29 -5.23 4.42
C PHE A 125 10.11 -6.76 4.27
N GLY A 126 11.08 -7.56 4.71
CA GLY A 126 10.94 -9.02 4.74
C GLY A 126 9.84 -9.46 5.72
N PHE A 127 9.81 -8.83 6.90
CA PHE A 127 8.77 -9.09 7.90
C PHE A 127 7.41 -8.51 7.46
N ALA A 128 7.39 -7.32 6.84
CA ALA A 128 6.17 -6.78 6.25
C ALA A 128 5.57 -7.72 5.18
N SER A 129 6.43 -8.28 4.32
CA SER A 129 6.01 -9.25 3.30
C SER A 129 5.47 -10.54 3.92
N TYR A 130 6.04 -10.98 5.04
CA TYR A 130 5.52 -12.12 5.79
C TYR A 130 4.12 -11.83 6.33
N CYS A 131 3.92 -10.69 7.00
CA CYS A 131 2.61 -10.30 7.52
C CYS A 131 1.54 -10.20 6.42
N ILE A 132 1.85 -9.62 5.25
CA ILE A 132 0.89 -9.58 4.14
C ILE A 132 0.60 -10.98 3.57
N SER A 133 1.61 -11.85 3.47
CA SER A 133 1.41 -13.24 3.06
C SER A 133 0.52 -14.02 4.04
N ASP A 134 0.65 -13.74 5.33
CA ASP A 134 -0.21 -14.29 6.37
C ASP A 134 -1.67 -13.82 6.23
N ALA A 135 -1.88 -12.51 6.03
CA ALA A 135 -3.20 -11.95 5.76
C ALA A 135 -3.86 -12.57 4.50
N VAL A 136 -3.09 -12.80 3.42
CA VAL A 136 -3.57 -13.52 2.23
C VAL A 136 -4.07 -14.93 2.59
N LYS A 137 -3.33 -15.66 3.44
CA LYS A 137 -3.74 -17.02 3.84
C LYS A 137 -5.03 -17.00 4.64
N GLU A 138 -5.16 -16.09 5.59
CA GLU A 138 -6.36 -16.00 6.43
C GLU A 138 -7.63 -15.66 5.63
N VAL A 139 -7.54 -14.69 4.70
CA VAL A 139 -8.67 -14.36 3.80
C VAL A 139 -9.06 -15.56 2.94
N ASN A 140 -8.07 -16.28 2.40
CA ASN A 140 -8.32 -17.49 1.61
C ASN A 140 -8.90 -18.64 2.43
N SER A 141 -8.43 -18.84 3.66
CA SER A 141 -8.96 -19.85 4.60
C SER A 141 -10.43 -19.56 4.91
N CYS A 142 -10.77 -18.30 5.20
CA CYS A 142 -12.16 -17.89 5.38
C CYS A 142 -13.01 -18.17 4.15
N ASN A 143 -12.56 -17.79 2.95
CA ASN A 143 -13.30 -18.06 1.70
C ASN A 143 -13.60 -19.56 1.50
N LYS A 144 -12.59 -20.41 1.74
CA LYS A 144 -12.74 -21.86 1.56
C LYS A 144 -13.79 -22.46 2.48
N LYS A 145 -14.07 -21.84 3.63
CA LYS A 145 -15.02 -22.36 4.61
C LYS A 145 -16.47 -22.37 4.12
N PHE A 146 -16.80 -21.55 3.11
CA PHE A 146 -18.12 -21.54 2.50
C PHE A 146 -18.29 -22.59 1.39
N SER A 147 -17.23 -23.32 1.01
CA SER A 147 -17.31 -24.41 0.05
C SER A 147 -18.27 -25.49 0.57
N GLY A 148 -19.46 -25.60 -0.02
CA GLY A 148 -20.49 -26.57 0.37
C GLY A 148 -21.51 -26.10 1.42
N VAL A 149 -21.41 -24.85 1.90
CA VAL A 149 -22.37 -24.24 2.86
C VAL A 149 -23.45 -23.41 2.12
N GLY A 150 -23.23 -23.10 0.84
CA GLY A 150 -24.11 -22.27 0.00
C GLY A 150 -23.38 -21.03 -0.52
N MET A 151 -24.13 -20.03 -0.97
CA MET A 151 -23.55 -18.76 -1.42
C MET A 151 -22.97 -18.01 -0.21
N SER A 152 -21.67 -17.68 -0.28
CA SER A 152 -21.01 -16.96 0.83
C SER A 152 -21.56 -15.53 0.94
N PRO A 153 -22.03 -15.10 2.13
CA PRO A 153 -22.41 -13.70 2.36
C PRO A 153 -21.19 -12.77 2.40
N LEU A 154 -19.97 -13.31 2.34
CA LEU A 154 -18.71 -12.55 2.39
C LEU A 154 -18.01 -12.44 1.03
N GLY A 155 -18.57 -13.02 -0.04
CA GLY A 155 -17.90 -13.14 -1.34
C GLY A 155 -17.30 -11.82 -1.85
N ASP A 156 -18.10 -10.75 -1.91
CA ASP A 156 -17.65 -9.45 -2.40
C ASP A 156 -16.62 -8.81 -1.46
N ARG A 157 -16.86 -8.88 -0.15
CA ARG A 157 -15.97 -8.27 0.87
C ARG A 157 -14.61 -8.96 0.89
N ASN A 158 -14.59 -10.29 0.94
CA ASN A 158 -13.35 -11.06 0.88
C ASN A 158 -12.67 -10.88 -0.48
N GLY A 159 -13.43 -10.73 -1.57
CA GLY A 159 -12.89 -10.40 -2.89
C GLY A 159 -12.15 -9.05 -2.92
N ILE A 160 -12.71 -8.03 -2.27
CA ILE A 160 -12.06 -6.71 -2.13
C ILE A 160 -10.79 -6.85 -1.28
N VAL A 161 -10.88 -7.44 -0.09
CA VAL A 161 -9.71 -7.61 0.79
C VAL A 161 -8.61 -8.41 0.10
N GLN A 162 -8.96 -9.48 -0.63
CA GLN A 162 -8.02 -10.30 -1.39
C GLN A 162 -7.26 -9.47 -2.44
N LYS A 163 -7.96 -8.67 -3.25
CA LYS A 163 -7.32 -7.78 -4.24
C LYS A 163 -6.37 -6.79 -3.56
N LEU A 164 -6.76 -6.22 -2.41
CA LEU A 164 -5.92 -5.27 -1.68
C LEU A 164 -4.64 -5.91 -1.15
N VAL A 165 -4.72 -7.10 -0.54
CA VAL A 165 -3.52 -7.81 -0.03
C VAL A 165 -2.60 -8.25 -1.17
N ASP A 166 -3.14 -8.60 -2.34
CA ASP A 166 -2.35 -8.94 -3.52
C ASP A 166 -1.59 -7.73 -4.09
N VAL A 167 -2.25 -6.56 -4.14
CA VAL A 167 -1.62 -5.29 -4.49
C VAL A 167 -0.51 -4.96 -3.50
N ALA A 168 -0.77 -5.01 -2.18
CA ALA A 168 0.23 -4.74 -1.16
C ALA A 168 1.43 -5.70 -1.24
N SER A 169 1.19 -7.00 -1.49
CA SER A 169 2.24 -7.99 -1.67
C SER A 169 3.18 -7.60 -2.81
N ALA A 170 2.62 -7.14 -3.94
CA ALA A 170 3.41 -6.68 -5.07
C ALA A 170 4.23 -5.41 -4.74
N ILE A 171 3.64 -4.43 -4.04
CA ILE A 171 4.34 -3.20 -3.62
C ILE A 171 5.49 -3.52 -2.67
N ILE A 172 5.26 -4.34 -1.64
CA ILE A 172 6.31 -4.69 -0.66
C ILE A 172 7.44 -5.50 -1.31
N LYS A 173 7.12 -6.37 -2.29
CA LYS A 173 8.15 -7.06 -3.10
C LYS A 173 9.02 -6.10 -3.91
N GLN A 174 8.47 -4.98 -4.39
CA GLN A 174 9.26 -3.94 -5.05
C GLN A 174 10.22 -3.27 -4.06
N LEU A 175 9.75 -2.92 -2.86
CA LEU A 175 10.58 -2.36 -1.78
C LEU A 175 11.73 -3.30 -1.39
N LEU A 176 11.47 -4.60 -1.26
CA LEU A 176 12.47 -5.62 -0.98
C LEU A 176 13.57 -5.66 -2.05
N LYS A 177 13.18 -5.68 -3.33
CA LYS A 177 14.14 -5.69 -4.45
C LYS A 177 14.98 -4.41 -4.47
N GLY A 178 14.36 -3.25 -4.27
CA GLY A 178 15.05 -1.97 -4.22
C GLY A 178 16.10 -1.92 -3.11
N LEU A 179 15.76 -2.42 -1.92
CA LEU A 179 16.69 -2.48 -0.78
C LEU A 179 17.88 -3.41 -1.06
N ILE A 180 17.64 -4.58 -1.65
CA ILE A 180 18.72 -5.52 -2.01
C ILE A 180 19.66 -4.89 -3.04
N CYS A 181 19.14 -4.26 -4.10
CA CYS A 181 19.97 -3.57 -5.09
C CYS A 181 20.82 -2.45 -4.48
N TYR A 182 20.24 -1.66 -3.57
CA TYR A 182 20.96 -0.59 -2.87
C TYR A 182 22.13 -1.15 -2.04
N LEU A 183 21.89 -2.23 -1.28
CA LEU A 183 22.93 -2.88 -0.49
C LEU A 183 24.04 -3.48 -1.36
N LEU A 184 23.69 -4.15 -2.46
CA LEU A 184 24.68 -4.71 -3.40
C LEU A 184 25.55 -3.61 -4.03
N ASN A 185 24.94 -2.48 -4.41
CA ASN A 185 25.67 -1.32 -4.91
C ASN A 185 26.60 -0.71 -3.84
N LEU A 186 26.14 -0.57 -2.59
CA LEU A 186 27.00 -0.10 -1.51
C LEU A 186 28.18 -1.04 -1.26
N THR A 187 27.96 -2.36 -1.26
CA THR A 187 29.06 -3.31 -1.08
C THR A 187 30.08 -3.27 -2.22
N SER A 188 29.65 -2.95 -3.45
CA SER A 188 30.57 -2.78 -4.59
C SER A 188 31.34 -1.46 -4.53
N PHE A 189 30.76 -0.40 -3.94
CA PHE A 189 31.49 0.85 -3.65
C PHE A 189 32.43 0.75 -2.45
N SER A 190 32.17 -0.12 -1.47
CA SER A 190 33.06 -0.33 -0.31
C SER A 190 34.24 -1.27 -0.58
N LEU A 191 34.28 -1.91 -1.76
CA LEU A 191 35.35 -2.82 -2.20
C LEU A 191 36.29 -2.18 -3.24
N VAL A 192 36.09 -0.90 -3.56
CA VAL A 192 36.98 -0.06 -4.39
C VAL A 192 37.62 0.99 -3.49
#